data_AF-A0A934PKK1-F1
#
_entry.id   AF-A0A934PKK1-F1
#
_cell.length_a   1.000
_cell.length_b   1.000
_cell.length_c   1.000
_cell.angle_alpha   90.00
_cell.angle_beta   90.00
_cell.angle_gamma   90.00
#
_symmetry.space_group_name_H-M   'P 1'
#
loop_
_entity.id
_entity.type
_entity.pdbx_description
1 polymer ?
#
loop_
_entity_poly.entity_id
_entity_poly.type
_entity_poly.pdbx_seq_one_letter_code
_entity_poly.pdbx_strand_id
1 'polypeptide(L)'
;MVAVINTGHSIRGIFMYNENKVSQGAAVCIGEGNYPIDIEKMSESFKLSVFLRQLQLNENVKRSAVHISLNFDRSDKDLSKEKLMEIASSYMEKIGFGAQPYLVYQHHDAGHPHLHIASINVRADGSGINMHNIGRNQSETARKELEISFNLVRADSRKKQSPALINAIDAEKIKYGAIDSKRAIGSVLNAVIPHYKYTTLGELNAVLNLYNVRAERGKENSKMFQNKGLIYQILDDNKKTVGVPIKASSFYSKPTLSRLEINFAAAKTARAIFMKRTRNAVDLLLLKYPSITLSQLETRLAKQGITAVVRKNEQGLIYGMTYIDHNTRCVFNGSSLGPEYAAKGLLQRLGHSSHSEKQYNTVPDGTAHKQDPFISAAEVQRIIDDVLYAGTPSDSVPKQLKKKRKKRKRKGQSDNN
;
A
#
# COMPACT_ATOMS: atom_id res chain seq x y z
N MET A 1 1.28 -0.82 22.09
CA MET A 1 2.36 -1.79 21.80
C MET A 1 1.88 -2.85 20.78
N VAL A 2 2.73 -3.30 19.86
CA VAL A 2 2.42 -4.40 18.91
C VAL A 2 3.47 -5.50 19.02
N ALA A 3 3.04 -6.75 19.22
CA ALA A 3 3.93 -7.91 19.34
C ALA A 3 3.85 -8.82 18.10
N VAL A 4 4.99 -9.29 17.61
CA VAL A 4 5.08 -10.25 16.49
C VAL A 4 5.97 -11.41 16.90
N ILE A 5 5.48 -12.65 16.78
CA ILE A 5 6.24 -13.87 17.08
C ILE A 5 6.50 -14.62 15.78
N ASN A 6 7.77 -14.89 15.49
CA ASN A 6 8.22 -15.69 14.36
C ASN A 6 8.97 -16.93 14.84
N THR A 7 8.71 -18.08 14.20
CA THR A 7 9.46 -19.31 14.46
C THR A 7 10.37 -19.68 13.29
N GLY A 8 11.58 -20.10 13.61
CA GLY A 8 12.62 -20.46 12.64
C GLY A 8 13.24 -21.82 12.93
N HIS A 9 14.05 -22.28 11.98
CA HIS A 9 14.81 -23.54 12.10
C HIS A 9 16.15 -23.38 12.82
N SER A 10 16.66 -22.15 12.97
CA SER A 10 18.01 -21.92 13.49
C SER A 10 18.02 -20.74 14.46
N ILE A 11 18.32 -21.02 15.72
CA ILE A 11 18.54 -19.99 16.74
C ILE A 11 19.81 -19.19 16.45
N ARG A 12 20.83 -19.84 15.86
CA ARG A 12 22.08 -19.18 15.45
C ARG A 12 21.81 -18.05 14.46
N GLY A 13 20.89 -18.23 13.52
CA GLY A 13 20.53 -17.17 12.57
C GLY A 13 19.92 -15.95 13.24
N ILE A 14 18.99 -16.15 14.19
CA ILE A 14 18.35 -15.07 14.95
C ILE A 14 19.36 -14.38 15.86
N PHE A 15 20.21 -15.14 16.54
CA PHE A 15 21.28 -14.62 17.39
C PHE A 15 22.27 -13.76 16.60
N MET A 16 22.84 -14.30 15.52
CA MET A 16 23.83 -13.59 14.69
C MET A 16 23.24 -12.34 14.03
N TYR A 17 21.95 -12.35 13.66
CA TYR A 17 21.27 -11.16 13.17
C TYR A 17 21.30 -10.03 14.20
N ASN A 18 21.01 -10.33 15.46
CA ASN A 18 21.00 -9.33 16.53
C ASN A 18 22.42 -8.90 16.93
N GLU A 19 23.37 -9.83 17.09
CA GLU A 19 24.76 -9.48 17.40
C GLU A 19 25.42 -8.65 16.29
N ASN A 20 25.12 -8.93 15.02
CA ASN A 20 25.59 -8.10 13.90
C ASN A 20 25.03 -6.66 13.96
N LYS A 21 23.81 -6.48 14.46
CA LYS A 21 23.23 -5.15 14.68
C LYS A 21 23.90 -4.44 15.85
N VAL A 22 24.27 -5.18 16.90
CA VAL A 22 25.04 -4.65 18.03
C VAL A 22 26.43 -4.20 17.59
N SER A 23 27.15 -5.02 16.82
CA SER A 23 28.49 -4.66 16.32
C SER A 23 28.48 -3.45 15.37
N GLN A 24 27.37 -3.21 14.67
CA GLN A 24 27.16 -2.04 13.82
C GLN A 24 26.71 -0.79 14.61
N GLY A 25 26.51 -0.88 15.93
CA GLY A 25 25.97 0.22 16.75
C GLY A 25 24.49 0.51 16.51
N ALA A 26 23.79 -0.34 15.76
CA ALA A 26 22.37 -0.20 15.44
C ALA A 26 21.44 -0.82 16.50
N ALA A 27 22.00 -1.60 17.44
CA ALA A 27 21.28 -2.22 18.54
C ALA A 27 22.16 -2.32 19.79
N VAL A 28 21.53 -2.54 20.94
CA VAL A 28 22.19 -2.84 22.21
C VAL A 28 21.54 -4.07 22.82
N CYS A 29 22.34 -5.03 23.27
CA CYS A 29 21.83 -6.15 24.06
C CYS A 29 21.60 -5.66 25.49
N ILE A 30 20.33 -5.50 25.86
CA ILE A 30 19.96 -4.83 27.12
C ILE A 30 19.81 -5.79 28.30
N GLY A 31 19.67 -7.09 28.04
CA GLY A 31 19.63 -8.08 29.11
C GLY A 31 19.30 -9.48 28.63
N GLU A 32 19.11 -10.35 29.62
CA GLU A 32 18.82 -11.77 29.46
C GLU A 32 17.68 -12.19 30.40
N GLY A 33 17.13 -13.38 30.17
CA GLY A 33 16.44 -14.12 31.22
C GLY A 33 16.85 -15.59 31.23
N ASN A 34 16.93 -16.16 32.43
CA ASN A 34 17.31 -17.56 32.70
C ASN A 34 18.69 -17.96 32.16
N TYR A 35 19.64 -17.03 32.11
CA TYR A 35 21.05 -17.36 31.95
C TYR A 35 21.74 -17.56 33.31
N PRO A 36 22.83 -18.35 33.37
CA PRO A 36 23.51 -18.67 34.63
C PRO A 36 24.44 -17.57 35.16
N ILE A 37 24.73 -16.54 34.37
CA ILE A 37 25.61 -15.41 34.74
C ILE A 37 25.07 -14.12 34.13
N ASP A 38 25.58 -12.95 34.56
CA ASP A 38 25.17 -11.66 34.00
C ASP A 38 25.68 -11.47 32.56
N ILE A 39 24.90 -10.76 31.75
CA ILE A 39 25.18 -10.58 30.32
C ILE A 39 26.53 -9.89 30.02
N GLU A 40 26.97 -9.00 30.91
CA GLU A 40 28.24 -8.26 30.79
C GLU A 40 29.47 -9.16 30.92
N LYS A 41 29.31 -10.32 31.55
CA LYS A 41 30.38 -11.31 31.78
C LYS A 41 30.38 -12.42 30.73
N MET A 42 29.42 -12.43 29.79
CA MET A 42 29.29 -13.48 28.78
C MET A 42 30.02 -13.15 27.48
N SER A 43 30.74 -14.13 26.95
CA SER A 43 31.12 -14.12 25.54
C SER A 43 29.92 -14.40 24.64
N GLU A 44 29.98 -13.96 23.38
CA GLU A 44 28.97 -14.30 22.36
C GLU A 44 28.81 -15.83 22.20
N SER A 45 29.91 -16.58 22.27
CA SER A 45 29.90 -18.03 22.20
C SER A 45 29.13 -18.66 23.37
N PHE A 46 29.29 -18.12 24.58
CA PHE A 46 28.56 -18.57 25.75
C PHE A 46 27.06 -18.31 25.60
N LYS A 47 26.68 -17.09 25.19
CA LYS A 47 25.28 -16.70 24.95
C LYS A 47 24.56 -17.69 24.04
N LEU A 48 25.18 -18.03 22.91
CA LEU A 48 24.62 -18.97 21.94
C LEU A 48 24.61 -20.41 22.48
N SER A 49 25.64 -20.81 23.24
CA SER A 49 25.78 -22.19 23.74
C SER A 49 24.64 -22.61 24.66
N VAL A 50 24.08 -21.69 25.45
CA VAL A 50 22.94 -21.96 26.35
C VAL A 50 21.73 -22.44 25.57
N PHE A 51 21.37 -21.73 24.48
CA PHE A 51 20.29 -22.17 23.59
C PHE A 51 20.59 -23.53 22.96
N LEU A 52 21.78 -23.70 22.39
CA LEU A 52 22.15 -24.91 21.66
C LEU A 52 22.11 -26.15 22.58
N ARG A 53 22.59 -26.03 23.81
CA ARG A 53 22.58 -27.13 24.79
C ARG A 53 21.16 -27.55 25.14
N GLN A 54 20.25 -26.61 25.34
CA GLN A 54 18.86 -26.96 25.65
C GLN A 54 18.10 -27.53 24.44
N LEU A 55 18.41 -27.07 23.22
CA LEU A 55 17.85 -27.66 22.00
C LEU A 55 18.25 -29.13 21.79
N GLN A 56 19.42 -29.55 22.28
CA GLN A 56 19.87 -30.95 22.23
C GLN A 56 18.96 -31.91 23.02
N LEU A 57 18.17 -31.39 23.97
CA LEU A 57 17.20 -32.21 24.72
C LEU A 57 16.07 -32.74 23.83
N ASN A 58 15.80 -32.11 22.68
CA ASN A 58 14.75 -32.55 21.77
C ASN A 58 14.98 -32.13 20.31
N GLU A 59 15.64 -33.01 19.56
CA GLU A 59 15.93 -32.81 18.13
C GLU A 59 14.70 -32.95 17.21
N ASN A 60 13.57 -33.46 17.73
CA ASN A 60 12.35 -33.62 16.93
C ASN A 60 11.64 -32.28 16.66
N VAL A 61 11.95 -31.23 17.44
CA VAL A 61 11.34 -29.90 17.27
C VAL A 61 11.99 -29.16 16.10
N LYS A 62 11.43 -29.33 14.89
CA LYS A 62 12.01 -28.78 13.66
C LYS A 62 12.08 -27.25 13.60
N ARG A 63 11.11 -26.54 14.17
CA ARG A 63 11.06 -25.06 14.21
C ARG A 63 11.25 -24.58 15.64
N SER A 64 12.46 -24.80 16.16
CA SER A 64 12.72 -24.62 17.58
C SER A 64 13.11 -23.21 18.00
N ALA A 65 13.52 -22.38 17.04
CA ALA A 65 13.97 -21.03 17.32
C ALA A 65 12.80 -20.04 17.30
N VAL A 66 12.77 -19.12 18.24
CA VAL A 66 11.71 -18.14 18.42
C VAL A 66 12.31 -16.73 18.41
N HIS A 67 11.76 -15.88 17.55
CA HIS A 67 12.12 -14.48 17.45
C HIS A 67 10.87 -13.63 17.66
N ILE A 68 10.91 -12.78 18.68
CA ILE A 68 9.78 -11.93 19.07
C ILE A 68 10.20 -10.49 18.86
N SER A 69 9.34 -9.68 18.24
CA SER A 69 9.51 -8.23 18.26
C SER A 69 8.38 -7.56 19.02
N LEU A 70 8.74 -6.65 19.94
CA LEU A 70 7.82 -5.79 20.68
C LEU A 70 8.01 -4.36 20.18
N ASN A 71 6.98 -3.78 19.59
CA ASN A 71 7.03 -2.47 18.97
C ASN A 71 6.20 -1.48 19.79
N PHE A 72 6.83 -0.38 20.22
CA PHE A 72 6.20 0.66 21.01
C PHE A 72 5.74 1.82 20.12
N ASP A 73 4.77 2.59 20.59
CA ASP A 73 4.38 3.82 19.91
C ASP A 73 5.47 4.88 20.10
N ARG A 74 5.59 5.82 19.17
CA ARG A 74 6.55 6.94 19.30
C ARG A 74 6.20 7.87 20.46
N SER A 75 4.93 7.86 20.85
CA SER A 75 4.39 8.69 21.92
C SER A 75 4.56 8.05 23.30
N ASP A 76 4.95 6.76 23.36
CA ASP A 76 5.28 6.10 24.62
C ASP A 76 6.54 6.78 25.21
N LYS A 77 6.36 7.44 26.36
CA LYS A 77 7.44 8.11 27.09
C LYS A 77 8.11 7.14 28.08
N ASP A 78 9.31 7.52 28.51
CA ASP A 78 10.02 6.88 29.63
C ASP A 78 10.30 5.38 29.45
N LEU A 79 10.72 4.99 28.23
CA LEU A 79 11.18 3.64 27.92
C LEU A 79 12.65 3.47 28.32
N SER A 80 12.94 3.52 29.61
CA SER A 80 14.28 3.22 30.14
C SER A 80 14.66 1.76 29.91
N LYS A 81 15.96 1.44 30.00
CA LYS A 81 16.47 0.07 29.83
C LYS A 81 15.81 -0.90 30.81
N GLU A 82 15.63 -0.47 32.05
CA GLU A 82 15.02 -1.23 33.15
C GLU A 82 13.55 -1.52 32.83
N LYS A 83 12.79 -0.49 32.45
CA LYS A 83 11.38 -0.64 32.08
C LYS A 83 11.20 -1.56 30.87
N LEU A 84 12.08 -1.44 29.87
CA LEU A 84 12.06 -2.31 28.68
C LEU A 84 12.34 -3.77 29.06
N MET A 85 13.26 -4.00 29.99
CA MET A 85 13.53 -5.34 30.53
C MET A 85 12.35 -5.90 31.33
N GLU A 86 11.69 -5.10 32.16
CA GLU A 86 10.48 -5.51 32.88
C GLU A 86 9.34 -5.88 31.93
N ILE A 87 9.13 -5.08 30.88
CA ILE A 87 8.13 -5.38 29.84
C ILE A 87 8.47 -6.69 29.13
N ALA A 88 9.74 -6.89 28.74
CA ALA A 88 10.17 -8.11 28.07
C ALA A 88 9.99 -9.35 28.95
N SER A 89 10.40 -9.28 30.22
CA SER A 89 10.27 -10.38 31.19
C SER A 89 8.79 -10.71 31.45
N SER A 90 7.97 -9.70 31.74
CA SER A 90 6.53 -9.89 31.97
C SER A 90 5.81 -10.44 30.72
N TYR A 91 6.23 -10.02 29.53
CA TYR A 91 5.73 -10.58 28.27
C TYR A 91 6.10 -12.06 28.12
N MET A 92 7.36 -12.43 28.36
CA MET A 92 7.83 -13.81 28.27
C MET A 92 7.10 -14.73 29.25
N GLU A 93 6.87 -14.28 30.48
CA GLU A 93 6.08 -15.00 31.48
C GLU A 93 4.66 -15.27 30.98
N LYS A 94 3.95 -14.22 30.53
CA LYS A 94 2.54 -14.31 30.09
C LYS A 94 2.33 -15.18 28.86
N ILE A 95 3.34 -15.32 28.00
CA ILE A 95 3.26 -16.22 26.83
C ILE A 95 3.70 -17.66 27.13
N GLY A 96 4.08 -17.97 28.37
CA GLY A 96 4.52 -19.30 28.79
C GLY A 96 6.00 -19.60 28.46
N PHE A 97 6.80 -18.56 28.24
CA PHE A 97 8.24 -18.62 28.00
C PHE A 97 9.06 -18.11 29.19
N GLY A 98 8.43 -17.84 30.34
CA GLY A 98 9.08 -17.28 31.53
C GLY A 98 10.30 -18.05 32.03
N ALA A 99 10.30 -19.38 31.89
CA ALA A 99 11.39 -20.27 32.27
C ALA A 99 12.36 -20.62 31.11
N GLN A 100 12.15 -20.07 29.92
CA GLN A 100 13.05 -20.27 28.77
C GLN A 100 14.24 -19.33 28.87
N PRO A 101 15.44 -19.73 28.43
CA PRO A 101 16.51 -18.77 28.23
C PRO A 101 16.07 -17.80 27.14
N TYR A 102 16.38 -16.51 27.32
CA TYR A 102 16.17 -15.51 26.28
C TYR A 102 17.16 -14.35 26.38
N LEU A 103 17.36 -13.67 25.25
CA LEU A 103 18.17 -12.45 25.15
C LEU A 103 17.31 -11.32 24.60
N VAL A 104 17.45 -10.13 25.16
CA VAL A 104 16.67 -8.94 24.80
C VAL A 104 17.59 -7.89 24.16
N TYR A 105 17.21 -7.45 22.97
CA TYR A 105 17.94 -6.47 22.18
C TYR A 105 17.06 -5.25 21.93
N GLN A 106 17.56 -4.06 22.25
CA GLN A 106 16.94 -2.79 21.86
C GLN A 106 17.55 -2.34 20.54
N HIS A 107 16.71 -2.14 19.52
CA HIS A 107 17.15 -1.68 18.20
C HIS A 107 16.85 -0.19 18.02
N HIS A 108 17.75 0.52 17.34
CA HIS A 108 17.66 1.97 17.10
C HIS A 108 17.54 2.33 15.61
N ASP A 109 17.35 1.33 14.74
CA ASP A 109 17.34 1.48 13.28
C ASP A 109 15.96 1.75 12.67
N ALA A 110 14.90 1.72 13.48
CA ALA A 110 13.55 2.08 13.06
C ALA A 110 13.11 3.41 13.67
N GLY A 111 12.20 4.12 12.97
CA GLY A 111 11.64 5.37 13.48
C GLY A 111 10.69 5.21 14.67
N HIS A 112 10.67 4.09 15.37
CA HIS A 112 9.92 3.89 16.63
C HIS A 112 10.71 2.97 17.57
N PRO A 113 10.58 3.11 18.90
CA PRO A 113 11.24 2.22 19.84
C PRO A 113 10.73 0.78 19.67
N HIS A 114 11.63 -0.18 19.70
CA HIS A 114 11.27 -1.59 19.62
C HIS A 114 12.35 -2.50 20.22
N LEU A 115 11.91 -3.67 20.66
CA LEU A 115 12.75 -4.73 21.20
C LEU A 115 12.68 -5.96 20.30
N HIS A 116 13.78 -6.70 20.26
CA HIS A 116 13.89 -8.03 19.70
C HIS A 116 14.28 -9.01 20.80
N ILE A 117 13.51 -10.09 20.95
CA ILE A 117 13.76 -11.15 21.93
C ILE A 117 14.08 -12.44 21.17
N ALA A 118 15.23 -13.03 21.46
CA ALA A 118 15.64 -14.33 20.93
C ALA A 118 15.45 -15.41 22.00
N SER A 119 14.76 -16.50 21.67
CA SER A 119 14.46 -17.61 22.57
C SER A 119 14.33 -18.92 21.79
N ILE A 120 14.14 -20.02 22.51
CA ILE A 120 13.80 -21.35 21.96
C ILE A 120 12.48 -21.85 22.55
N ASN A 121 11.86 -22.85 21.93
CA ASN A 121 10.59 -23.47 22.38
C ASN A 121 10.77 -24.91 22.91
N VAL A 122 11.94 -25.24 23.44
CA VAL A 122 12.24 -26.53 24.08
C VAL A 122 12.47 -26.27 25.56
N ARG A 123 11.67 -26.89 26.43
CA ARG A 123 11.77 -26.75 27.89
C ARG A 123 12.99 -27.48 28.45
N ALA A 124 13.34 -27.17 29.69
CA ALA A 124 14.47 -27.79 30.40
C ALA A 124 14.26 -29.31 30.63
N ASP A 125 13.02 -29.78 30.59
CA ASP A 125 12.66 -31.21 30.60
C ASP A 125 12.67 -31.85 29.20
N GLY A 126 13.07 -31.11 28.16
CA GLY A 126 13.05 -31.55 26.76
C GLY A 126 11.68 -31.48 26.08
N SER A 127 10.60 -31.13 26.78
CA SER A 127 9.27 -31.02 26.16
C SER A 127 9.18 -29.79 25.25
N GLY A 128 8.45 -29.90 24.14
CA GLY A 128 8.19 -28.76 23.24
C GLY A 128 7.11 -27.83 23.77
N ILE A 129 7.26 -26.52 23.55
CA ILE A 129 6.21 -25.53 23.73
C ILE A 129 5.36 -25.46 22.46
N ASN A 130 4.04 -25.59 22.60
CA ASN A 130 3.12 -25.50 21.47
C ASN A 130 3.04 -24.05 20.95
N MET A 131 3.45 -23.85 19.70
CA MET A 131 3.45 -22.53 19.03
C MET A 131 2.17 -22.23 18.25
N HIS A 132 1.23 -23.18 18.16
CA HIS A 132 0.02 -23.01 17.36
C HIS A 132 -0.86 -21.90 17.92
N ASN A 133 -1.14 -20.89 17.08
CA ASN A 133 -1.93 -19.70 17.45
C ASN A 133 -1.41 -18.91 18.65
N ILE A 134 -0.12 -19.05 19.02
CA ILE A 134 0.43 -18.36 20.19
C ILE A 134 0.30 -16.84 20.11
N GLY A 135 0.42 -16.29 18.90
CA GLY A 135 0.19 -14.88 18.60
C GLY A 135 -1.24 -14.41 18.93
N ARG A 136 -2.25 -15.25 18.66
CA ARG A 136 -3.66 -14.90 18.86
C ARG A 136 -4.12 -15.11 20.30
N ASN A 137 -3.67 -16.18 20.95
CA ASN A 137 -4.24 -16.63 22.21
C ASN A 137 -3.50 -16.05 23.42
N GLN A 138 -2.17 -16.21 23.46
CA GLN A 138 -1.35 -15.76 24.58
C GLN A 138 -0.79 -14.36 24.35
N SER A 139 -0.15 -14.13 23.21
CA SER A 139 0.54 -12.85 22.91
C SER A 139 -0.41 -11.66 22.88
N GLU A 140 -1.60 -11.80 22.28
CA GLU A 140 -2.58 -10.72 22.24
C GLU A 140 -3.14 -10.38 23.61
N THR A 141 -3.38 -11.39 24.45
CA THR A 141 -3.82 -11.22 25.84
C THR A 141 -2.73 -10.54 26.67
N ALA A 142 -1.49 -11.05 26.57
CA ALA A 142 -0.31 -10.48 27.23
C ALA A 142 -0.08 -9.01 26.83
N ARG A 143 -0.16 -8.70 25.52
CA ARG A 143 -0.02 -7.34 24.99
C ARG A 143 -1.01 -6.38 25.65
N LYS A 144 -2.30 -6.75 25.72
CA LYS A 144 -3.36 -5.93 26.31
C LYS A 144 -3.12 -5.64 27.80
N GLU A 145 -2.72 -6.66 28.55
CA GLU A 145 -2.43 -6.52 29.97
C GLU A 145 -1.22 -5.62 30.20
N LEU A 146 -0.15 -5.80 29.42
CA LEU A 146 1.06 -4.99 29.52
C LEU A 146 0.85 -3.53 29.16
N GLU A 147 -0.02 -3.26 28.17
CA GLU A 147 -0.39 -1.88 27.85
C GLU A 147 -1.05 -1.16 29.02
N ILE A 148 -1.81 -1.89 29.84
CA ILE A 148 -2.44 -1.33 31.04
C ILE A 148 -1.41 -1.21 32.17
N SER A 149 -0.65 -2.27 32.46
CA SER A 149 0.26 -2.30 33.60
C SER A 149 1.44 -1.33 33.46
N PHE A 150 1.96 -1.14 32.25
CA PHE A 150 3.08 -0.25 31.97
C PHE A 150 2.66 1.12 31.43
N ASN A 151 1.36 1.42 31.44
CA ASN A 151 0.76 2.66 30.95
C ASN A 151 1.22 3.00 29.52
N LEU A 152 1.20 2.00 28.63
CA LEU A 152 1.58 2.17 27.22
C LEU A 152 0.36 2.52 26.37
N VAL A 153 0.61 3.15 25.22
CA VAL A 153 -0.43 3.44 24.23
C VAL A 153 -1.07 2.13 23.75
N ARG A 154 -2.37 1.98 24.02
CA ARG A 154 -3.10 0.76 23.67
C ARG A 154 -3.22 0.63 22.15
N ALA A 155 -2.84 -0.51 21.58
CA ALA A 155 -3.01 -0.71 20.14
C ALA A 155 -4.51 -0.76 19.76
N ASP A 156 -5.36 -1.23 20.68
CA ASP A 156 -6.82 -1.33 20.49
C ASP A 156 -7.59 -0.07 20.84
N SER A 157 -6.99 0.94 21.47
CA SER A 157 -7.60 2.29 21.51
C SER A 157 -7.41 3.04 20.19
N ARG A 158 -6.71 2.43 19.21
CA ARG A 158 -7.06 2.59 17.79
C ARG A 158 -8.23 1.67 17.39
N LYS A 159 -9.21 1.48 18.27
CA LYS A 159 -10.62 1.31 17.92
C LYS A 159 -10.81 2.27 16.79
N LYS A 160 -11.06 1.76 15.56
CA LYS A 160 -11.25 2.54 14.33
C LYS A 160 -11.30 4.00 14.71
N GLN A 161 -10.14 4.68 14.76
CA GLN A 161 -10.22 6.11 14.63
C GLN A 161 -10.78 6.16 13.23
N SER A 162 -12.11 6.28 13.14
CA SER A 162 -12.85 6.68 11.98
C SER A 162 -12.05 7.88 11.55
N PRO A 163 -11.12 7.69 10.58
CA PRO A 163 -9.83 8.37 10.52
C PRO A 163 -10.12 9.78 10.94
N ALA A 164 -9.80 10.11 12.22
CA ALA A 164 -10.43 11.23 12.93
C ALA A 164 -10.27 12.35 11.96
N LEU A 165 -11.40 12.75 11.33
CA LEU A 165 -11.44 13.34 9.99
C LEU A 165 -10.16 14.11 9.87
N ILE A 166 -9.15 13.55 9.18
CA ILE A 166 -8.03 14.39 8.81
C ILE A 166 -8.79 15.34 7.92
N ASN A 167 -9.13 16.49 8.49
CA ASN A 167 -9.78 17.55 7.77
C ASN A 167 -8.91 17.63 6.54
N ALA A 168 -9.54 17.66 5.36
CA ALA A 168 -8.85 17.72 4.08
C ALA A 168 -8.10 19.06 3.90
N ILE A 169 -7.59 19.60 5.00
CA ILE A 169 -7.04 20.89 5.34
C ILE A 169 -5.79 20.68 6.24
N ASP A 170 -5.71 19.62 7.06
CA ASP A 170 -4.56 19.35 7.96
C ASP A 170 -3.54 18.33 7.42
N ALA A 171 -3.80 17.74 6.26
CA ALA A 171 -2.72 17.12 5.49
C ALA A 171 -1.90 18.26 4.88
N GLU A 172 -1.00 18.83 5.68
CA GLU A 172 0.02 19.76 5.18
C GLU A 172 0.68 19.16 3.94
N LYS A 173 0.97 20.02 2.96
CA LYS A 173 1.66 19.62 1.73
C LYS A 173 2.92 18.84 2.11
N ILE A 174 3.03 17.59 1.65
CA ILE A 174 4.21 16.78 1.96
C ILE A 174 5.44 17.48 1.42
N LYS A 175 6.40 17.74 2.31
CA LYS A 175 7.76 18.14 1.98
C LYS A 175 8.67 16.91 2.03
N TYR A 176 9.42 16.68 0.96
CA TYR A 176 10.38 15.59 0.91
C TYR A 176 11.46 15.75 1.98
N GLY A 177 11.86 14.65 2.65
CA GLY A 177 12.91 14.64 3.67
C GLY A 177 12.47 14.92 5.11
N ALA A 178 11.27 15.44 5.34
CA ALA A 178 10.79 15.73 6.71
C ALA A 178 10.29 14.49 7.47
N ILE A 179 9.73 13.51 6.76
CA ILE A 179 9.18 12.26 7.30
C ILE A 179 9.52 11.14 6.31
N ASP A 180 9.59 9.88 6.78
CA ASP A 180 9.66 8.69 5.91
C ASP A 180 8.64 8.79 4.77
N SER A 181 9.15 8.78 3.54
CA SER A 181 8.36 8.95 2.31
C SER A 181 7.24 7.94 2.20
N LYS A 182 7.44 6.70 2.66
CA LYS A 182 6.40 5.66 2.61
C LYS A 182 5.25 5.98 3.55
N ARG A 183 5.57 6.44 4.77
CA ARG A 183 4.56 6.81 5.76
C ARG A 183 3.80 8.06 5.32
N ALA A 184 4.50 9.07 4.80
CA ALA A 184 3.90 10.31 4.32
C ALA A 184 2.90 10.04 3.19
N ILE A 185 3.32 9.34 2.14
CA ILE A 185 2.43 8.93 1.03
C ILE A 185 1.27 8.10 1.58
N GLY A 186 1.53 7.12 2.46
CA GLY A 186 0.50 6.27 3.04
C GLY A 186 -0.59 7.03 3.79
N SER A 187 -0.23 8.09 4.52
CA SER A 187 -1.19 8.95 5.22
C SER A 187 -2.13 9.66 4.25
N VAL A 188 -1.58 10.28 3.19
CA VAL A 188 -2.36 10.96 2.15
C VAL A 188 -3.27 9.99 1.41
N LEU A 189 -2.77 8.80 1.05
CA LEU A 189 -3.59 7.79 0.38
C LEU A 189 -4.76 7.34 1.26
N ASN A 190 -4.55 7.16 2.56
CA ASN A 190 -5.61 6.78 3.49
C ASN A 190 -6.64 7.90 3.71
N ALA A 191 -6.23 9.16 3.59
CA ALA A 191 -7.14 10.31 3.68
C ALA A 191 -7.91 10.56 2.36
N VAL A 192 -7.31 10.29 1.20
CA VAL A 192 -7.92 10.62 -0.10
C VAL A 192 -8.77 9.48 -0.65
N ILE A 193 -8.22 8.26 -0.75
CA ILE A 193 -8.84 7.14 -1.48
C ILE A 193 -10.23 6.76 -0.94
N PRO A 194 -10.47 6.67 0.39
CA PRO A 194 -11.77 6.29 0.92
C PRO A 194 -12.81 7.42 0.92
N HIS A 195 -12.36 8.67 0.79
CA HIS A 195 -13.19 9.84 1.07
C HIS A 195 -13.56 10.65 -0.16
N TYR A 196 -12.76 10.61 -1.23
CA TYR A 196 -13.07 11.25 -2.49
C TYR A 196 -13.71 10.28 -3.49
N LYS A 197 -14.67 10.78 -4.26
CA LYS A 197 -15.33 10.06 -5.35
C LYS A 197 -14.70 10.48 -6.68
N TYR A 198 -13.95 9.57 -7.28
CA TYR A 198 -13.21 9.77 -8.53
C TYR A 198 -13.41 8.53 -9.43
N THR A 199 -13.35 8.72 -10.75
CA THR A 199 -13.64 7.68 -11.75
C THR A 199 -12.48 7.36 -12.67
N THR A 200 -11.39 8.13 -12.57
CA THR A 200 -10.17 7.90 -13.35
C THR A 200 -8.93 8.17 -12.51
N LEU A 201 -7.79 7.63 -12.95
CA LEU A 201 -6.50 7.93 -12.33
C LEU A 201 -6.14 9.42 -12.44
N GLY A 202 -6.56 10.10 -13.51
CA GLY A 202 -6.38 11.54 -13.69
C GLY A 202 -7.14 12.36 -12.66
N GLU A 203 -8.39 11.99 -12.38
CA GLU A 203 -9.21 12.62 -11.33
C GLU A 203 -8.62 12.36 -9.93
N LEU A 204 -8.18 11.12 -9.65
CA LEU A 204 -7.49 10.82 -8.39
C LEU A 204 -6.22 11.67 -8.22
N ASN A 205 -5.39 11.75 -9.27
CA ASN A 205 -4.18 12.56 -9.25
C ASN A 205 -4.47 14.06 -9.07
N ALA A 206 -5.61 14.57 -9.53
CA ALA A 206 -5.97 15.96 -9.28
C ALA A 206 -6.06 16.27 -7.77
N VAL A 207 -6.60 15.34 -6.99
CA VAL A 207 -6.65 15.46 -5.51
C VAL A 207 -5.30 15.19 -4.87
N LEU A 208 -4.60 14.11 -5.27
CA LEU A 208 -3.30 13.77 -4.69
C LEU A 208 -2.26 14.88 -4.91
N ASN A 209 -2.31 15.58 -6.04
CA ASN A 209 -1.40 16.67 -6.36
C ASN A 209 -1.56 17.89 -5.41
N LEU A 210 -2.72 18.06 -4.77
CA LEU A 210 -2.92 19.08 -3.74
C LEU A 210 -2.02 18.82 -2.53
N TYR A 211 -1.72 17.56 -2.26
CA TYR A 211 -0.88 17.08 -1.17
C TYR A 211 0.55 16.71 -1.61
N ASN A 212 0.96 17.13 -2.82
CA ASN A 212 2.26 16.80 -3.41
C ASN A 212 2.51 15.29 -3.55
N VAL A 213 1.47 14.52 -3.89
CA VAL A 213 1.58 13.09 -4.20
C VAL A 213 1.07 12.82 -5.61
N ARG A 214 1.68 11.88 -6.32
CA ARG A 214 1.23 11.44 -7.65
C ARG A 214 1.26 9.93 -7.78
N ALA A 215 0.24 9.38 -8.44
CA ALA A 215 0.16 7.99 -8.85
C ALA A 215 0.51 7.84 -10.34
N GLU A 216 1.36 6.89 -10.70
CA GLU A 216 1.83 6.69 -12.08
C GLU A 216 1.86 5.21 -12.48
N ARG A 217 1.51 4.90 -13.73
CA ARG A 217 1.54 3.55 -14.33
C ARG A 217 2.82 3.25 -15.11
N GLY A 218 3.72 4.23 -15.23
CA GLY A 218 4.88 4.18 -16.11
C GLY A 218 4.51 4.28 -17.59
N LYS A 219 5.52 4.25 -18.46
CA LYS A 219 5.34 4.31 -19.92
C LYS A 219 4.57 3.08 -20.44
N GLU A 220 3.79 3.25 -21.50
CA GLU A 220 2.91 2.20 -22.05
C GLU A 220 3.67 0.93 -22.47
N ASN A 221 4.88 1.10 -22.99
CA ASN A 221 5.78 0.01 -23.38
C ASN A 221 6.51 -0.66 -22.21
N SER A 222 6.28 -0.23 -20.97
CA SER A 222 6.94 -0.82 -19.79
C SER A 222 6.24 -2.09 -19.30
N LYS A 223 7.03 -3.03 -18.77
CA LYS A 223 6.50 -4.23 -18.07
C LYS A 223 5.55 -3.85 -16.92
N MET A 224 5.77 -2.71 -16.29
CA MET A 224 4.91 -2.22 -15.21
C MET A 224 3.52 -1.88 -15.74
N PHE A 225 3.43 -1.15 -16.85
CA PHE A 225 2.16 -0.78 -17.45
C PHE A 225 1.36 -2.01 -17.90
N GLN A 226 2.03 -2.95 -18.58
CA GLN A 226 1.46 -4.23 -19.03
C GLN A 226 0.87 -5.04 -17.87
N ASN A 227 1.57 -5.08 -16.74
CA ASN A 227 1.12 -5.78 -15.54
C ASN A 227 0.14 -4.97 -14.66
N LYS A 228 -0.46 -3.89 -15.19
CA LYS A 228 -1.32 -2.97 -14.43
C LYS A 228 -0.68 -2.44 -13.14
N GLY A 229 0.64 -2.29 -13.15
CA GLY A 229 1.43 -1.77 -12.04
C GLY A 229 1.14 -0.29 -11.79
N LEU A 230 1.30 0.11 -10.52
CA LEU A 230 1.10 1.49 -10.08
C LEU A 230 2.15 1.81 -9.01
N ILE A 231 2.75 2.99 -9.12
CA ILE A 231 3.69 3.57 -8.16
C ILE A 231 3.15 4.90 -7.65
N TYR A 232 3.59 5.29 -6.45
CA TYR A 232 3.32 6.58 -5.85
C TYR A 232 4.62 7.32 -5.60
N GLN A 233 4.62 8.63 -5.88
CA GLN A 233 5.77 9.52 -5.77
C GLN A 233 5.39 10.82 -5.08
N ILE A 234 6.37 11.44 -4.42
CA ILE A 234 6.24 12.79 -3.87
C ILE A 234 6.60 13.79 -4.97
N LEU A 235 5.94 14.94 -4.94
CA LEU A 235 6.21 16.07 -5.81
C LEU A 235 6.90 17.19 -5.03
N ASP A 236 7.78 17.94 -5.70
CA ASP A 236 8.30 19.22 -5.18
C ASP A 236 7.30 20.37 -5.42
N ASP A 237 7.71 21.57 -5.00
CA ASP A 237 6.94 22.80 -5.19
C ASP A 237 6.73 23.14 -6.68
N ASN A 238 7.63 22.68 -7.56
CA ASN A 238 7.54 22.80 -9.01
C ASN A 238 6.74 21.67 -9.68
N LYS A 239 6.08 20.82 -8.89
CA LYS A 239 5.32 19.63 -9.35
C LYS A 239 6.14 18.60 -10.11
N LYS A 240 7.46 18.58 -9.93
CA LYS A 240 8.37 17.54 -10.41
C LYS A 240 8.47 16.42 -9.38
N THR A 241 8.67 15.19 -9.84
CA THR A 241 8.79 14.02 -8.97
C THR A 241 10.12 14.03 -8.22
N VAL A 242 10.08 13.76 -6.92
CA VAL A 242 11.25 13.70 -6.04
C VAL A 242 11.24 12.42 -5.22
N GLY A 243 12.43 11.86 -5.00
CA GLY A 243 12.63 10.65 -4.20
C GLY A 243 12.34 9.35 -4.95
N VAL A 244 12.44 8.25 -4.21
CA VAL A 244 12.26 6.90 -4.76
C VAL A 244 10.77 6.58 -4.92
N PRO A 245 10.31 6.15 -6.11
CA PRO A 245 8.94 5.73 -6.30
C PRO A 245 8.59 4.49 -5.48
N ILE A 246 7.42 4.50 -4.85
CA ILE A 246 6.96 3.42 -3.97
C ILE A 246 5.86 2.63 -4.66
N LYS A 247 6.06 1.31 -4.77
CA LYS A 247 5.08 0.39 -5.37
C LYS A 247 3.77 0.39 -4.59
N ALA A 248 2.64 0.49 -5.30
CA ALA A 248 1.30 0.44 -4.72
C ALA A 248 1.07 -0.82 -3.86
N SER A 249 1.61 -1.96 -4.28
CA SER A 249 1.49 -3.24 -3.55
C SER A 249 2.24 -3.28 -2.22
N SER A 250 3.17 -2.35 -1.98
CA SER A 250 3.95 -2.30 -0.73
C SER A 250 3.22 -1.61 0.43
N PHE A 251 2.10 -0.93 0.15
CA PHE A 251 1.25 -0.31 1.16
C PHE A 251 0.25 -1.32 1.73
N TYR A 252 -0.08 -1.17 3.02
CA TYR A 252 -1.03 -2.05 3.70
C TYR A 252 -2.42 -2.06 3.06
N SER A 253 -2.95 -0.89 2.67
CA SER A 253 -4.24 -0.76 1.98
C SER A 253 -4.24 -1.32 0.54
N LYS A 254 -3.06 -1.64 0.00
CA LYS A 254 -2.83 -2.10 -1.38
C LYS A 254 -3.64 -1.28 -2.39
N PRO A 255 -3.41 0.05 -2.50
CA PRO A 255 -4.11 0.92 -3.44
C PRO A 255 -3.56 0.72 -4.85
N THR A 256 -3.68 -0.50 -5.37
CA THR A 256 -3.29 -0.90 -6.72
C THR A 256 -4.33 -0.46 -7.74
N LEU A 257 -3.96 -0.41 -9.02
CA LEU A 257 -4.87 0.00 -10.08
C LEU A 257 -6.18 -0.82 -10.07
N SER A 258 -6.10 -2.14 -9.95
CA SER A 258 -7.27 -3.01 -9.90
C SER A 258 -8.22 -2.69 -8.73
N ARG A 259 -7.70 -2.27 -7.58
CA ARG A 259 -8.52 -1.88 -6.43
C ARG A 259 -9.13 -0.50 -6.63
N LEU A 260 -8.40 0.41 -7.26
CA LEU A 260 -8.91 1.73 -7.62
C LEU A 260 -10.01 1.64 -8.69
N GLU A 261 -9.91 0.73 -9.66
CA GLU A 261 -10.93 0.50 -10.69
C GLU A 261 -12.29 0.10 -10.08
N ILE A 262 -12.30 -0.64 -8.96
CA ILE A 262 -13.53 -0.93 -8.20
C ILE A 262 -14.15 0.36 -7.64
N ASN A 263 -13.32 1.22 -7.04
CA ASN A 263 -13.78 2.51 -6.54
C ASN A 263 -14.26 3.42 -7.68
N PHE A 264 -13.61 3.38 -8.84
CA PHE A 264 -14.02 4.15 -10.02
C PHE A 264 -15.44 3.77 -10.46
N ALA A 265 -15.72 2.47 -10.53
CA ALA A 265 -17.03 1.96 -10.90
C ALA A 265 -18.10 2.40 -9.89
N ALA A 266 -17.84 2.23 -8.59
CA ALA A 266 -18.76 2.65 -7.52
C ALA A 266 -19.01 4.17 -7.50
N ALA A 267 -17.97 4.97 -7.77
CA ALA A 267 -18.07 6.42 -7.78
C ALA A 267 -18.90 6.97 -8.95
N LYS A 268 -18.96 6.25 -10.08
CA LYS A 268 -19.63 6.72 -11.31
C LYS A 268 -21.10 7.07 -11.08
N THR A 269 -21.83 6.25 -10.36
CA THR A 269 -23.23 6.49 -9.98
C THR A 269 -23.34 7.41 -8.76
N ALA A 270 -22.55 7.16 -7.72
CA ALA A 270 -22.63 7.89 -6.45
C ALA A 270 -22.38 9.41 -6.58
N ARG A 271 -21.61 9.85 -7.59
CA ARG A 271 -21.32 11.28 -7.80
C ARG A 271 -22.28 12.00 -8.75
N ALA A 272 -23.13 11.28 -9.50
CA ALA A 272 -23.96 11.87 -10.56
C ALA A 272 -24.91 12.96 -10.04
N ILE A 273 -25.47 12.76 -8.85
CA ILE A 273 -26.38 13.71 -8.18
C ILE A 273 -25.68 15.04 -7.89
N PHE A 274 -24.37 15.02 -7.63
CA PHE A 274 -23.59 16.21 -7.30
C PHE A 274 -23.07 16.98 -8.53
N MET A 275 -23.21 16.45 -9.75
CA MET A 275 -22.76 17.14 -10.97
C MET A 275 -23.44 18.51 -11.13
N LYS A 276 -24.75 18.59 -10.86
CA LYS A 276 -25.53 19.83 -10.97
C LYS A 276 -24.99 20.94 -10.07
N ARG A 277 -24.54 20.60 -8.86
CA ARG A 277 -23.94 21.57 -7.91
C ARG A 277 -22.71 22.22 -8.52
N THR A 278 -21.77 21.43 -9.04
CA THR A 278 -20.52 21.93 -9.62
C THR A 278 -20.78 22.78 -10.87
N ARG A 279 -21.72 22.34 -11.73
CA ARG A 279 -22.14 23.10 -12.90
C ARG A 279 -22.71 24.47 -12.52
N ASN A 280 -23.69 24.49 -11.63
CA ASN A 280 -24.35 25.71 -11.17
C ASN A 280 -23.35 26.69 -10.53
N ALA A 281 -22.36 26.18 -9.77
CA ALA A 281 -21.33 27.02 -9.18
C ALA A 281 -20.50 27.76 -10.26
N VAL A 282 -20.11 27.06 -11.32
CA VAL A 282 -19.38 27.65 -12.45
C VAL A 282 -20.28 28.64 -13.20
N ASP A 283 -21.50 28.24 -13.54
CA ASP A 283 -22.42 29.05 -14.35
C ASP A 283 -22.84 30.34 -13.64
N LEU A 284 -23.14 30.28 -12.33
CA LEU A 284 -23.48 31.46 -11.54
C LEU A 284 -22.33 32.46 -11.48
N LEU A 285 -21.08 32.00 -11.43
CA LEU A 285 -19.92 32.89 -11.42
C LEU A 285 -19.72 33.56 -12.79
N LEU A 286 -19.89 32.80 -13.88
CA LEU A 286 -19.79 33.35 -15.24
C LEU A 286 -20.92 34.35 -15.53
N LEU A 287 -22.14 34.08 -15.05
CA LEU A 287 -23.28 34.99 -15.19
C LEU A 287 -23.10 36.27 -14.38
N LYS A 288 -22.64 36.15 -13.13
CA LYS A 288 -22.45 37.30 -12.23
C LYS A 288 -21.26 38.18 -12.64
N TYR A 289 -20.25 37.61 -13.29
CA TYR A 289 -19.04 38.31 -13.70
C TYR A 289 -18.72 38.02 -15.18
N PRO A 290 -19.32 38.76 -16.12
CA PRO A 290 -19.19 38.49 -17.56
C PRO A 290 -17.76 38.56 -18.12
N SER A 291 -16.87 39.32 -17.47
CA SER A 291 -15.46 39.51 -17.87
C SER A 291 -14.49 38.90 -16.85
N ILE A 292 -14.88 37.81 -16.18
CA ILE A 292 -14.02 37.14 -15.20
C ILE A 292 -12.84 36.46 -15.89
N THR A 293 -11.65 36.56 -15.30
CA THR A 293 -10.48 35.81 -15.78
C THR A 293 -10.45 34.40 -15.20
N LEU A 294 -9.69 33.48 -15.81
CA LEU A 294 -9.57 32.12 -15.29
C LEU A 294 -9.06 32.08 -13.83
N SER A 295 -8.05 32.88 -13.51
CA SER A 295 -7.50 32.97 -12.13
C SER A 295 -8.51 33.51 -11.12
N GLN A 296 -9.34 34.48 -11.52
CA GLN A 296 -10.42 34.97 -10.69
C GLN A 296 -11.52 33.92 -10.50
N LEU A 297 -11.84 33.16 -11.55
CA LEU A 297 -12.80 32.06 -11.48
C LEU A 297 -12.30 30.97 -10.51
N GLU A 298 -11.04 30.54 -10.62
CA GLU A 298 -10.40 29.60 -9.69
C GLU A 298 -10.49 30.08 -8.24
N THR A 299 -10.12 31.33 -7.99
CA THR A 299 -10.14 31.94 -6.65
C THR A 299 -11.56 31.98 -6.07
N ARG A 300 -12.57 32.30 -6.90
CA ARG A 300 -13.97 32.38 -6.46
C ARG A 300 -14.60 31.00 -6.25
N LEU A 301 -14.28 30.03 -7.10
CA LEU A 301 -14.68 28.63 -6.90
C LEU A 301 -14.07 28.08 -5.61
N ALA A 302 -12.80 28.39 -5.32
CA ALA A 302 -12.14 27.98 -4.10
C ALA A 302 -12.87 28.48 -2.85
N LYS A 303 -13.40 29.72 -2.87
CA LYS A 303 -14.25 30.27 -1.80
C LYS A 303 -15.58 29.52 -1.62
N GLN A 304 -16.07 28.85 -2.65
CA GLN A 304 -17.25 27.97 -2.58
C GLN A 304 -16.90 26.51 -2.22
N GLY A 305 -15.62 26.23 -1.93
CA GLY A 305 -15.11 24.90 -1.63
C GLY A 305 -14.88 24.03 -2.86
N ILE A 306 -14.74 24.64 -4.05
CA ILE A 306 -14.44 23.93 -5.30
C ILE A 306 -13.07 24.36 -5.81
N THR A 307 -12.12 23.43 -5.84
CA THR A 307 -10.80 23.68 -6.44
C THR A 307 -10.84 23.31 -7.91
N ALA A 308 -10.56 24.27 -8.78
CA ALA A 308 -10.36 24.04 -10.21
C ALA A 308 -8.86 23.81 -10.48
N VAL A 309 -8.53 22.67 -11.08
CA VAL A 309 -7.17 22.25 -11.40
C VAL A 309 -6.99 22.26 -12.91
N VAL A 310 -6.13 23.15 -13.38
CA VAL A 310 -5.79 23.32 -14.79
C VAL A 310 -4.64 22.40 -15.17
N ARG A 311 -4.78 21.70 -16.30
CA ARG A 311 -3.71 20.88 -16.89
C ARG A 311 -3.17 21.59 -18.11
N LYS A 312 -1.88 21.92 -18.05
CA LYS A 312 -1.12 22.59 -19.12
C LYS A 312 -0.14 21.61 -19.74
N ASN A 313 0.11 21.75 -21.04
CA ASN A 313 1.22 21.08 -21.71
C ASN A 313 2.53 21.87 -21.47
N GLU A 314 3.65 21.38 -22.02
CA GLU A 314 4.97 22.02 -21.89
C GLU A 314 5.02 23.42 -22.51
N GLN A 315 4.16 23.70 -23.49
CA GLN A 315 4.03 25.00 -24.16
C GLN A 315 3.08 25.96 -23.40
N GLY A 316 2.55 25.55 -22.25
CA GLY A 316 1.63 26.35 -21.43
C GLY A 316 0.17 26.32 -21.89
N LEU A 317 -0.16 25.61 -22.98
CA LEU A 317 -1.53 25.48 -23.47
C LEU A 317 -2.36 24.62 -22.53
N ILE A 318 -3.53 25.14 -22.17
CA ILE A 318 -4.48 24.45 -21.30
C ILE A 318 -5.24 23.42 -22.12
N TYR A 319 -5.01 22.13 -21.83
CA TYR A 319 -5.70 21.04 -22.53
C TYR A 319 -6.74 20.34 -21.65
N GLY A 320 -6.69 20.52 -20.33
CA GLY A 320 -7.58 19.83 -19.40
C GLY A 320 -7.97 20.68 -18.20
N MET A 321 -9.18 20.42 -17.69
CA MET A 321 -9.73 21.06 -16.48
C MET A 321 -10.32 19.99 -15.58
N THR A 322 -10.09 20.06 -14.28
CA THR A 322 -10.67 19.15 -13.30
C THR A 322 -11.18 19.93 -12.09
N TYR A 323 -12.40 19.64 -11.65
CA TYR A 323 -13.04 20.32 -10.53
C TYR A 323 -13.11 19.36 -9.34
N ILE A 324 -12.65 19.82 -8.19
CA ILE A 324 -12.65 19.07 -6.94
C ILE A 324 -13.58 19.82 -5.98
N ASP A 325 -14.79 19.28 -5.76
CA ASP A 325 -15.71 19.83 -4.76
C ASP A 325 -15.41 19.19 -3.40
N HIS A 326 -14.82 19.97 -2.50
CA HIS A 326 -14.43 19.50 -1.15
C HIS A 326 -15.64 19.26 -0.24
N ASN A 327 -16.79 19.89 -0.53
CA ASN A 327 -18.01 19.71 0.27
C ASN A 327 -18.63 18.34 0.02
N THR A 328 -18.79 17.97 -1.25
CA THR A 328 -19.37 16.68 -1.65
C THR A 328 -18.33 15.57 -1.82
N ARG A 329 -17.04 15.96 -1.74
CA ARG A 329 -15.85 15.14 -2.00
C ARG A 329 -15.89 14.48 -3.37
N CYS A 330 -16.47 15.16 -4.36
CA CYS A 330 -16.58 14.64 -5.72
C CYS A 330 -15.55 15.32 -6.62
N VAL A 331 -14.91 14.52 -7.46
CA VAL A 331 -13.96 15.00 -8.47
C VAL A 331 -14.57 14.80 -9.84
N PHE A 332 -14.50 15.82 -10.68
CA PHE A 332 -15.02 15.79 -12.03
C PHE A 332 -13.99 16.33 -13.02
N ASN A 333 -13.59 15.51 -13.99
CA ASN A 333 -13.01 16.04 -15.22
C ASN A 333 -14.05 16.95 -15.89
N GLY A 334 -13.64 18.09 -16.44
CA GLY A 334 -14.53 19.04 -17.10
C GLY A 334 -15.38 18.38 -18.18
N SER A 335 -14.80 17.46 -18.96
CA SER A 335 -15.56 16.70 -19.97
C SER A 335 -16.64 15.79 -19.38
N SER A 336 -16.51 15.35 -18.12
CA SER A 336 -17.56 14.60 -17.41
C SER A 336 -18.71 15.49 -16.94
N LEU A 337 -18.48 16.79 -16.77
CA LEU A 337 -19.54 17.76 -16.50
C LEU A 337 -20.21 18.22 -17.79
N GLY A 338 -19.52 18.21 -18.93
CA GLY A 338 -20.06 18.61 -20.23
C GLY A 338 -19.02 19.35 -21.06
N PRO A 339 -19.19 19.46 -22.39
CA PRO A 339 -18.22 20.11 -23.27
C PRO A 339 -17.98 21.58 -22.88
N GLU A 340 -18.99 22.28 -22.37
CA GLU A 340 -18.89 23.66 -21.90
C GLU A 340 -18.07 23.86 -20.61
N TYR A 341 -17.83 22.79 -19.83
CA TYR A 341 -17.01 22.81 -18.62
C TYR A 341 -15.61 22.24 -18.85
N ALA A 342 -15.37 21.61 -20.00
CA ALA A 342 -14.04 21.21 -20.42
C ALA A 342 -13.15 22.45 -20.67
N ALA A 343 -11.83 22.26 -20.69
CA ALA A 343 -10.86 23.34 -20.88
C ALA A 343 -11.20 24.29 -22.04
N LYS A 344 -11.42 23.74 -23.24
CA LYS A 344 -11.74 24.52 -24.44
C LYS A 344 -13.06 25.28 -24.31
N GLY A 345 -14.12 24.61 -23.88
CA GLY A 345 -15.45 25.22 -23.73
C GLY A 345 -15.46 26.32 -22.68
N LEU A 346 -14.79 26.11 -21.56
CA LEU A 346 -14.68 27.13 -20.51
C LEU A 346 -13.88 28.34 -20.97
N LEU A 347 -12.75 28.14 -21.68
CA LEU A 347 -11.95 29.25 -22.22
C LEU A 347 -12.76 30.09 -23.22
N GLN A 348 -13.55 29.44 -24.08
CA GLN A 348 -14.44 30.14 -25.00
C GLN A 348 -15.48 31.00 -24.25
N ARG A 349 -16.05 30.49 -23.16
CA ARG A 349 -16.99 31.23 -22.30
C ARG A 349 -16.34 32.39 -21.54
N LEU A 350 -15.03 32.34 -21.32
CA LEU A 350 -14.24 33.42 -20.71
C LEU A 350 -13.78 34.47 -21.73
N GLY A 351 -14.19 34.38 -22.99
CA GLY A 351 -13.80 35.31 -24.06
C GLY A 351 -12.44 35.02 -24.68
N HIS A 352 -11.81 33.88 -24.36
CA HIS A 352 -10.63 33.42 -25.09
C HIS A 352 -11.06 32.71 -26.38
N SER A 353 -11.33 33.50 -27.41
CA SER A 353 -11.50 32.99 -28.77
C SER A 353 -10.17 32.46 -29.27
N SER A 354 -9.94 31.15 -29.18
CA SER A 354 -8.87 30.50 -29.93
C SER A 354 -9.22 30.61 -31.42
N HIS A 355 -8.69 31.63 -32.10
CA HIS A 355 -8.44 31.60 -33.53
C HIS A 355 -7.42 30.49 -33.81
N SER A 356 -7.92 29.26 -33.88
CA SER A 356 -7.24 28.11 -34.46
C SER A 356 -8.31 27.18 -35.03
N GLU A 357 -9.05 27.71 -36.01
CA GLU A 357 -9.58 26.84 -37.05
C GLU A 357 -8.38 26.15 -37.72
N LYS A 358 -8.44 24.81 -37.78
CA LYS A 358 -7.48 23.90 -38.43
C LYS A 358 -6.17 23.67 -37.69
N GLN A 359 -6.23 22.88 -36.60
CA GLN A 359 -5.38 21.70 -36.35
C GLN A 359 -5.63 21.17 -34.93
N TYR A 360 -6.76 20.50 -34.75
CA TYR A 360 -6.89 19.47 -33.71
C TYR A 360 -7.12 18.16 -34.43
N ASN A 361 -6.06 17.65 -35.07
CA ASN A 361 -5.99 16.20 -35.27
C ASN A 361 -5.89 15.59 -33.87
N THR A 362 -6.91 14.82 -33.54
CA THR A 362 -6.89 13.82 -32.47
C THR A 362 -5.58 13.03 -32.54
N VAL A 363 -4.84 12.98 -31.42
CA VAL A 363 -3.73 12.04 -31.18
C VAL A 363 -4.14 11.27 -29.91
N PRO A 364 -3.89 9.96 -29.81
CA PRO A 364 -4.95 8.97 -29.76
C PRO A 364 -5.20 8.52 -28.33
N ASP A 365 -6.47 8.24 -28.03
CA ASP A 365 -6.78 7.17 -27.09
C ASP A 365 -6.43 5.85 -27.81
N GLY A 366 -5.80 4.92 -27.09
CA GLY A 366 -5.37 3.64 -27.65
C GLY A 366 -6.53 2.88 -28.28
N THR A 367 -6.41 2.66 -29.60
CA THR A 367 -7.12 1.65 -30.42
C THR A 367 -8.64 1.56 -30.25
N ALA A 368 -9.37 2.47 -30.90
CA ALA A 368 -10.58 2.09 -31.61
C ALA A 368 -10.18 1.88 -33.08
N HIS A 369 -9.96 0.63 -33.47
CA HIS A 369 -9.90 0.28 -34.89
C HIS A 369 -11.23 0.71 -35.53
N LYS A 370 -11.15 1.58 -36.54
CA LYS A 370 -12.15 1.56 -37.61
C LYS A 370 -12.13 0.14 -38.16
N GLN A 371 -13.17 -0.62 -37.86
CA GLN A 371 -13.50 -1.80 -38.63
C GLN A 371 -14.00 -1.25 -39.97
N ASP A 372 -13.11 -1.16 -40.95
CA ASP A 372 -13.55 -1.52 -42.30
C ASP A 372 -14.18 -2.91 -42.16
N PRO A 373 -15.40 -3.14 -42.65
CA PRO A 373 -16.04 -4.45 -42.53
C PRO A 373 -15.10 -5.47 -43.16
N PHE A 374 -14.55 -6.33 -42.31
CA PHE A 374 -13.45 -7.24 -42.64
C PHE A 374 -13.88 -8.37 -43.60
N ILE A 375 -15.13 -8.34 -44.06
CA ILE A 375 -15.76 -9.30 -44.95
C ILE A 375 -16.81 -8.53 -45.75
N SER A 376 -16.76 -8.61 -47.09
CA SER A 376 -17.81 -8.02 -47.93
C SER A 376 -19.16 -8.70 -47.66
N ALA A 377 -20.29 -8.02 -47.88
CA ALA A 377 -21.61 -8.64 -47.69
C ALA A 377 -21.79 -9.94 -48.52
N ALA A 378 -21.12 -10.02 -49.68
CA ALA A 378 -21.10 -11.22 -50.52
C ALA A 378 -20.34 -12.40 -49.89
N GLU A 379 -19.37 -12.11 -49.05
CA GLU A 379 -18.50 -13.09 -48.41
C GLU A 379 -19.07 -13.54 -47.05
N VAL A 380 -19.87 -12.69 -46.40
CA VAL A 380 -20.77 -13.10 -45.31
C VAL A 380 -21.84 -14.07 -45.82
N GLN A 381 -22.40 -13.80 -47.02
CA GLN A 381 -23.41 -14.69 -47.61
C GLN A 381 -22.84 -16.08 -47.94
N ARG A 382 -21.62 -16.14 -48.49
CA ARG A 382 -20.91 -17.41 -48.72
C ARG A 382 -20.63 -18.21 -47.45
N ILE A 383 -20.24 -17.53 -46.37
CA ILE A 383 -20.00 -18.18 -45.08
C ILE A 383 -21.32 -18.71 -44.49
N ILE A 384 -22.43 -17.99 -44.68
CA ILE A 384 -23.76 -18.46 -44.25
C ILE A 384 -24.19 -19.70 -45.05
N ASP A 385 -23.95 -19.72 -46.36
CA ASP A 385 -24.27 -20.87 -47.23
C ASP A 385 -23.41 -22.10 -46.89
N ASP A 386 -22.12 -21.92 -46.58
CA ASP A 386 -21.22 -23.00 -46.13
C ASP A 386 -21.61 -23.55 -44.75
N VAL A 387 -22.12 -22.71 -43.84
CA VAL A 387 -22.56 -23.11 -42.50
C VAL A 387 -23.93 -23.81 -42.53
N LEU A 388 -24.81 -23.42 -43.45
CA LEU A 388 -26.14 -24.02 -43.57
C LEU A 388 -26.13 -25.38 -44.29
N TYR A 389 -25.09 -25.71 -45.07
CA TYR A 389 -25.08 -26.91 -45.91
C TYR A 389 -23.88 -27.88 -45.78
N ALA A 390 -22.88 -27.64 -44.92
CA ALA A 390 -21.79 -28.62 -44.77
C ALA A 390 -22.06 -29.68 -43.69
N GLY A 391 -22.29 -30.91 -44.15
CA GLY A 391 -22.39 -32.13 -43.35
C GLY A 391 -21.12 -32.49 -42.55
N THR A 392 -21.29 -33.53 -41.73
CA THR A 392 -20.47 -34.02 -40.60
C THR A 392 -18.94 -34.15 -40.78
N PRO A 393 -18.19 -34.18 -39.65
CA PRO A 393 -16.82 -33.65 -39.54
C PRO A 393 -15.72 -34.69 -39.80
N SER A 394 -14.50 -34.22 -40.10
CA SER A 394 -13.29 -35.00 -39.91
C SER A 394 -12.30 -34.31 -38.97
N ASP A 395 -11.95 -35.04 -37.92
CA ASP A 395 -10.94 -34.72 -36.93
C ASP A 395 -9.54 -34.58 -37.57
N SER A 396 -8.94 -33.40 -37.50
CA SER A 396 -7.48 -33.33 -37.46
C SER A 396 -7.01 -32.13 -36.64
N VAL A 397 -6.45 -32.39 -35.45
CA VAL A 397 -5.76 -31.36 -34.66
C VAL A 397 -4.29 -31.32 -35.08
N PRO A 398 -3.73 -30.16 -35.51
CA PRO A 398 -2.35 -30.04 -35.95
C PRO A 398 -1.32 -30.43 -34.87
N LYS A 399 -0.26 -31.14 -35.28
CA LYS A 399 0.81 -31.72 -34.42
C LYS A 399 1.54 -30.71 -33.52
N GLN A 400 1.44 -29.41 -33.80
CA GLN A 400 2.09 -28.34 -33.04
C GLN A 400 1.41 -28.05 -31.67
N LEU A 401 0.16 -28.50 -31.47
CA LEU A 401 -0.61 -28.30 -30.24
C LEU A 401 -0.54 -29.49 -29.26
N LYS A 402 0.26 -30.53 -29.54
CA LYS A 402 0.47 -31.65 -28.61
C LYS A 402 1.49 -31.29 -27.53
N LYS A 403 1.02 -31.00 -26.30
CA LYS A 403 1.86 -30.79 -25.11
C LYS A 403 2.65 -32.06 -24.74
N LYS A 404 3.97 -31.94 -24.51
CA LYS A 404 4.81 -33.01 -23.93
C LYS A 404 4.42 -33.28 -22.47
N ARG A 405 3.96 -34.49 -22.14
CA ARG A 405 3.62 -34.92 -20.76
C ARG A 405 4.89 -35.08 -19.91
N LYS A 406 4.94 -34.41 -18.76
CA LYS A 406 5.92 -34.66 -17.68
C LYS A 406 5.67 -36.04 -17.05
N LYS A 407 6.69 -36.92 -17.07
CA LYS A 407 6.69 -38.20 -16.35
C LYS A 407 6.61 -37.96 -14.83
N ARG A 408 5.57 -38.48 -14.18
CA ARG A 408 5.49 -38.63 -12.71
C ARG A 408 6.37 -39.81 -12.28
N LYS A 409 7.29 -39.61 -11.34
CA LYS A 409 8.01 -40.68 -10.63
C LYS A 409 7.01 -41.47 -9.78
N ARG A 410 6.95 -42.79 -9.97
CA ARG A 410 6.25 -43.74 -9.08
C ARG A 410 7.09 -43.95 -7.81
N LYS A 411 6.45 -43.88 -6.63
CA LYS A 411 6.99 -44.41 -5.37
C LYS A 411 6.96 -45.93 -5.46
N GLY A 412 8.09 -46.58 -5.15
CA GLY A 412 8.15 -48.03 -4.96
C GLY A 412 7.57 -48.41 -3.61
N GLN A 413 6.71 -49.41 -3.62
CA GLN A 413 6.56 -50.39 -2.56
C GLN A 413 7.20 -51.67 -3.12
N SER A 414 8.10 -52.27 -2.36
CA SER A 414 8.50 -53.66 -2.55
C SER A 414 8.45 -54.34 -1.20
N ASP A 415 7.68 -55.42 -1.21
CA ASP A 415 7.40 -56.42 -0.19
C ASP A 415 8.64 -56.92 0.54
N ASN A 416 8.52 -57.12 1.86
CA ASN A 416 9.29 -58.10 2.60
C ASN A 416 8.37 -59.29 2.87
N ASN A 417 8.68 -60.41 2.24
CA ASN A 417 8.46 -61.75 2.77
C ASN A 417 9.83 -62.29 3.16
#